data_AF-A0A2V1AHU0-F1
#
_entry.id   AF-A0A2V1AHU0-F1
#
_cell.length_a   1.000
_cell.length_b   1.000
_cell.length_c   1.000
_cell.angle_alpha   90.00
_cell.angle_beta   90.00
_cell.angle_gamma   90.00
#
_symmetry.space_group_name_H-M   'P 1'
#
loop_
_entity.id
_entity.type
_entity.pdbx_description
1 polymer ?
#
loop_
_entity_poly.entity_id
_entity_poly.type
_entity_poly.pdbx_seq_one_letter_code
_entity_poly.pdbx_strand_id
1 'polypeptide(L)'
;MKNLVLVIHCTSQPGEAIRYNYTDDTDFYIIYNFDLLSRYIRKLLGDYKNTIVVLIYKQLPALLEASKLLYECSEAERAKQRLEDYKMHYKRHLAQATANRTNGVVNTDFEVRLPQGQADRIFGFETIYVFDATEVQDHLSEANTGVQQLLRYLALKHGAYYGALSGKLEEFEDPSTCQLLVSSLKGGLKEGEQHIFSPNGEQVSDNIDLHQQLALGWDSWTKVQMIARSIAKREGWDLIDEEVKMDEFEDLYEAYIEGNPDEFVSKAKKLVGFEEEPPKPERPPPLTYDDAIKQLEAVLKK
;
A
#
# COMPACT_ATOMS: atom_id res chain seq x y z
N MET A 1 19.64 10.66 -16.11
CA MET A 1 18.33 10.98 -15.51
C MET A 1 18.20 10.05 -14.34
N LYS A 2 18.08 10.55 -13.10
CA LYS A 2 18.04 9.69 -11.91
C LYS A 2 16.72 8.94 -11.82
N ASN A 3 16.72 7.79 -11.16
CA ASN A 3 15.52 7.04 -10.77
C ASN A 3 14.95 7.62 -9.47
N LEU A 4 13.67 7.36 -9.20
CA LEU A 4 12.99 7.74 -7.96
C LEU A 4 12.50 6.48 -7.23
N VAL A 5 12.81 6.40 -5.93
CA VAL A 5 12.12 5.52 -4.99
C VAL A 5 11.39 6.39 -3.97
N LEU A 6 10.07 6.28 -3.93
CA LEU A 6 9.21 7.03 -3.05
C LEU A 6 8.56 6.07 -2.05
N VAL A 7 9.00 6.11 -0.80
CA VAL A 7 8.40 5.34 0.30
C VAL A 7 7.39 6.24 1.00
N ILE A 8 6.13 5.83 1.04
CA ILE A 8 5.04 6.58 1.69
C ILE A 8 4.54 5.76 2.86
N HIS A 9 4.82 6.24 4.07
CA HIS A 9 4.13 5.80 5.27
C HIS A 9 2.74 6.43 5.23
N CYS A 10 1.71 5.63 4.96
CA CYS A 10 0.34 6.10 4.81
C CYS A 10 -0.27 6.45 6.17
N THR A 11 0.20 7.54 6.78
CA THR A 11 -0.25 8.07 8.06
C THR A 11 -0.54 9.57 7.94
N SER A 12 -1.53 10.03 8.70
CA SER A 12 -1.88 11.44 8.88
C SER A 12 -1.36 12.00 10.22
N GLN A 13 -0.51 11.26 10.93
CA GLN A 13 0.02 11.70 12.22
C GLN A 13 0.96 12.93 12.07
N PRO A 14 0.86 13.92 12.98
CA PRO A 14 1.77 15.06 12.99
C PRO A 14 3.17 14.63 13.48
N GLY A 15 4.22 14.99 12.72
CA GLY A 15 5.61 14.57 13.01
C GLY A 15 6.61 15.04 11.95
N GLU A 16 7.69 14.26 11.75
CA GLU A 16 8.56 14.40 10.58
C GLU A 16 7.70 14.33 9.32
N ALA A 17 7.94 15.18 8.33
CA ALA A 17 7.12 15.20 7.11
C ALA A 17 7.76 14.37 6.00
N ILE A 18 9.06 14.53 5.81
CA ILE A 18 9.83 13.92 4.73
C ILE A 18 11.29 13.74 5.12
N ARG A 19 11.88 12.64 4.67
CA ARG A 19 13.31 12.43 4.62
C ARG A 19 13.77 12.23 3.19
N TYR A 20 14.94 12.75 2.85
CA TYR A 20 15.54 12.63 1.53
C TYR A 20 16.94 12.04 1.65
N ASN A 21 17.18 10.99 0.88
CA ASN A 21 18.48 10.35 0.69
C ASN A 21 18.74 10.14 -0.80
N TYR A 22 19.98 9.87 -1.20
CA TYR A 22 20.30 9.65 -2.61
C TYR A 22 21.53 8.75 -2.80
N THR A 23 21.58 8.15 -3.97
CA THR A 23 22.77 7.55 -4.58
C THR A 23 23.09 8.28 -5.88
N ASP A 24 24.14 7.84 -6.58
CA ASP A 24 24.53 8.42 -7.87
C ASP A 24 23.40 8.33 -8.90
N ASP A 25 22.63 7.24 -8.87
CA ASP A 25 21.61 6.94 -9.88
C ASP A 25 20.16 7.06 -9.38
N THR A 26 19.93 7.14 -8.06
CA THR A 26 18.57 7.07 -7.49
C THR A 26 18.37 8.08 -6.36
N ASP A 27 17.26 8.79 -6.41
CA ASP A 27 16.79 9.66 -5.34
C ASP A 27 15.73 8.91 -4.51
N PHE A 28 15.85 9.00 -3.18
CA PHE A 28 15.00 8.33 -2.20
C PHE A 28 14.26 9.37 -1.39
N TYR A 29 12.93 9.29 -1.39
CA TYR A 29 12.08 10.15 -0.57
C TYR A 29 11.22 9.27 0.33
N ILE A 30 11.29 9.52 1.63
CA ILE A 30 10.48 8.83 2.64
C ILE A 30 9.47 9.84 3.17
N ILE A 31 8.20 9.63 2.88
CA ILE A 31 7.08 10.50 3.23
C ILE A 31 6.39 9.94 4.46
N TYR A 32 6.36 10.74 5.53
CA TYR A 32 5.67 10.40 6.77
C TYR A 32 4.39 11.20 6.98
N ASN A 33 4.18 12.28 6.21
CA ASN A 33 2.94 13.04 6.22
C ASN A 33 2.42 13.24 4.80
N PHE A 34 1.56 12.32 4.37
CA PHE A 34 1.03 12.31 3.01
C PHE A 34 0.18 13.56 2.72
N ASP A 35 -0.70 13.93 3.66
CA ASP A 35 -1.67 15.02 3.46
C ASP A 35 -0.96 16.36 3.19
N LEU A 36 0.07 16.67 3.98
CA LEU A 36 0.87 17.89 3.84
C LEU A 36 1.65 17.93 2.51
N LEU A 37 2.11 16.77 2.05
CA LEU A 37 3.05 16.66 0.92
C LEU A 37 2.42 16.21 -0.39
N SER A 38 1.11 15.99 -0.43
CA SER A 38 0.38 15.55 -1.62
C SER A 38 0.77 16.34 -2.89
N ARG A 39 0.80 17.68 -2.83
CA ARG A 39 1.23 18.53 -3.97
C ARG A 39 2.68 18.31 -4.38
N TYR A 40 3.57 18.11 -3.42
CA TYR A 40 4.98 17.85 -3.67
C TYR A 40 5.20 16.46 -4.29
N ILE A 41 4.46 15.46 -3.80
CA ILE A 41 4.46 14.10 -4.39
C ILE A 41 4.04 14.15 -5.85
N ARG A 42 2.95 14.87 -6.20
CA ARG A 42 2.55 15.03 -7.61
C ARG A 42 3.66 15.58 -8.49
N LYS A 43 4.43 16.55 -7.98
CA LYS A 43 5.58 17.10 -8.70
C LYS A 43 6.68 16.05 -8.88
N LEU A 44 7.05 15.32 -7.82
CA LEU A 44 8.05 14.24 -7.90
C LEU A 44 7.65 13.17 -8.92
N LEU A 45 6.38 12.75 -8.94
CA LEU A 45 5.89 11.76 -9.89
C LEU A 45 5.99 12.22 -11.36
N GLY A 46 5.87 13.52 -11.61
CA GLY A 46 6.01 14.12 -12.94
C GLY A 46 7.47 14.30 -13.40
N ASP A 47 8.37 14.65 -12.47
CA ASP A 47 9.77 15.01 -12.79
C ASP A 47 10.65 13.80 -13.15
N TYR A 48 10.28 12.59 -12.69
CA TYR A 48 11.08 11.37 -12.88
C TYR A 48 10.44 10.43 -13.91
N LYS A 49 11.29 9.82 -14.75
CA LYS A 49 10.86 8.84 -15.76
C LYS A 49 10.67 7.44 -15.17
N ASN A 50 11.57 7.04 -14.28
CA ASN A 50 11.56 5.72 -13.64
C ASN A 50 11.27 5.90 -12.16
N THR A 51 10.05 5.52 -11.75
CA THR A 51 9.57 5.73 -10.38
C THR A 51 9.06 4.42 -9.81
N ILE A 52 9.53 4.11 -8.60
CA ILE A 52 9.02 3.04 -7.76
C ILE A 52 8.36 3.68 -6.53
N VAL A 53 7.12 3.31 -6.23
CA VAL A 53 6.38 3.78 -5.07
C VAL A 53 6.12 2.62 -4.13
N VAL A 54 6.48 2.80 -2.85
CA VAL A 54 6.20 1.83 -1.79
C VAL A 54 5.16 2.46 -0.86
N LEU A 55 3.97 1.86 -0.77
CA LEU A 55 2.89 2.31 0.10
C LEU A 55 2.85 1.43 1.35
N ILE A 56 3.33 1.94 2.48
CA ILE A 56 3.31 1.23 3.76
C ILE A 56 1.99 1.55 4.47
N TYR A 57 1.15 0.53 4.65
CA TYR A 57 -0.13 0.66 5.33
C TYR A 57 0.08 1.00 6.81
N LYS A 58 -0.42 2.17 7.22
CA LYS A 58 -0.47 2.61 8.62
C LYS A 58 -1.87 3.09 9.01
N GLN A 59 -2.53 3.82 8.13
CA GLN A 59 -3.89 4.33 8.30
C GLN A 59 -4.67 4.22 6.99
N LEU A 60 -5.92 3.76 7.09
CA LEU A 60 -6.78 3.53 5.92
C LEU A 60 -7.01 4.79 5.08
N PRO A 61 -7.42 5.95 5.65
CA PRO A 61 -7.69 7.14 4.83
C PRO A 61 -6.49 7.58 4.00
N ALA A 62 -5.30 7.66 4.62
CA ALA A 62 -4.07 8.05 3.95
C ALA A 62 -3.64 7.06 2.85
N LEU A 63 -3.90 5.75 3.02
CA LEU A 63 -3.64 4.76 1.97
C LEU A 63 -4.53 4.98 0.75
N LEU A 64 -5.82 5.22 0.97
CA LEU A 64 -6.79 5.40 -0.12
C LEU A 64 -6.48 6.68 -0.89
N GLU A 65 -6.23 7.79 -0.19
CA GLU A 65 -5.86 9.06 -0.83
C GLU A 65 -4.52 8.98 -1.56
N ALA A 66 -3.53 8.23 -1.03
CA ALA A 66 -2.29 7.97 -1.74
C ALA A 66 -2.53 7.16 -3.03
N SER A 67 -3.33 6.10 -2.95
CA SER A 67 -3.68 5.26 -4.11
C SER A 67 -4.40 6.08 -5.19
N LYS A 68 -5.36 6.94 -4.78
CA LYS A 68 -6.07 7.84 -5.68
C LYS A 68 -5.15 8.86 -6.33
N LEU A 69 -4.25 9.48 -5.57
CA LEU A 69 -3.25 10.41 -6.11
C LEU A 69 -2.34 9.74 -7.14
N LEU A 70 -1.87 8.52 -6.86
CA LEU A 70 -1.06 7.75 -7.82
C LEU A 70 -1.83 7.48 -9.11
N TYR A 71 -3.11 7.11 -9.01
CA TYR A 71 -3.97 6.92 -10.17
C TYR A 71 -4.11 8.20 -11.00
N GLU A 72 -4.44 9.32 -10.37
CA GLU A 72 -4.59 10.62 -11.03
C GLU A 72 -3.29 11.13 -11.69
N CYS A 73 -2.13 10.78 -11.11
CA CYS A 73 -0.82 11.12 -11.67
C CYS A 73 -0.34 10.13 -12.75
N SER A 74 -1.09 9.07 -13.04
CA SER A 74 -0.71 8.06 -14.02
C SER A 74 -0.99 8.54 -15.44
N GLU A 75 0.07 8.94 -16.15
CA GLU A 75 -0.02 9.25 -17.58
C GLU A 75 -0.44 8.02 -18.40
N ALA A 76 -1.34 8.20 -19.37
CA ALA A 76 -1.90 7.11 -20.17
C ALA A 76 -0.84 6.24 -20.86
N GLU A 77 0.23 6.85 -21.38
CA GLU A 77 1.33 6.11 -22.02
C GLU A 77 2.14 5.27 -21.03
N ARG A 78 2.40 5.79 -19.82
CA ARG A 78 3.09 5.03 -18.76
C ARG A 78 2.22 3.89 -18.27
N ALA A 79 0.93 4.13 -18.03
CA ALA A 79 -0.04 3.11 -17.64
C ALA A 79 -0.13 1.99 -18.69
N LYS A 80 -0.13 2.34 -19.98
CA LYS A 80 -0.11 1.36 -21.08
C LYS A 80 1.16 0.51 -21.08
N GLN A 81 2.34 1.12 -20.89
CA GLN A 81 3.60 0.37 -20.76
C GLN A 81 3.56 -0.60 -19.58
N ARG A 82 3.11 -0.11 -18.41
CA ARG A 82 2.94 -0.94 -17.22
C ARG A 82 1.95 -2.08 -17.42
N LEU A 83 0.90 -1.88 -18.22
CA LEU A 83 -0.09 -2.92 -18.50
C LEU A 83 0.52 -4.05 -19.33
N GLU A 84 1.37 -3.72 -20.30
CA GLU A 84 2.08 -4.73 -21.08
C GLU A 84 3.09 -5.50 -20.23
N ASP A 85 3.80 -4.82 -19.32
CA ASP A 85 4.66 -5.50 -18.32
C ASP A 85 3.84 -6.48 -17.47
N TYR A 86 2.71 -6.02 -16.92
CA TYR A 86 1.81 -6.85 -16.10
C TYR A 86 1.32 -8.08 -16.87
N LYS A 87 0.83 -7.89 -18.11
CA LYS A 87 0.41 -9.01 -18.98
C LYS A 87 1.54 -10.00 -19.20
N MET A 88 2.78 -9.53 -19.35
CA MET A 88 3.91 -10.43 -19.52
C MET A 88 4.14 -11.28 -18.26
N HIS A 89 4.10 -10.67 -17.08
CA HIS A 89 4.20 -11.39 -15.81
C HIS A 89 3.07 -12.42 -15.65
N TYR A 90 1.83 -12.04 -15.96
CA TYR A 90 0.69 -12.96 -15.97
C TYR A 90 0.91 -14.14 -16.94
N LYS A 91 1.38 -13.89 -18.17
CA LYS A 91 1.72 -14.94 -19.14
C LYS A 91 2.78 -15.90 -18.60
N ARG A 92 3.82 -15.40 -17.93
CA ARG A 92 4.85 -16.26 -17.30
C ARG A 92 4.22 -17.19 -16.27
N HIS A 93 3.40 -16.67 -15.37
CA HIS A 93 2.73 -17.48 -14.35
C HIS A 93 1.80 -18.51 -14.97
N LEU A 94 1.01 -18.14 -15.97
CA LEU A 94 0.11 -19.07 -16.67
C LEU A 94 0.89 -20.17 -17.40
N ALA A 95 1.96 -19.81 -18.11
CA ALA A 95 2.81 -20.76 -18.81
C ALA A 95 3.54 -21.71 -17.84
N GLN A 96 3.96 -21.22 -16.68
CA GLN A 96 4.52 -22.05 -15.61
C GLN A 96 3.47 -23.03 -15.06
N ALA A 97 2.28 -22.55 -14.72
CA ALA A 97 1.20 -23.36 -14.15
C ALA A 97 0.66 -24.43 -15.12
N THR A 98 0.66 -24.13 -16.42
CA THR A 98 0.20 -25.04 -17.48
C THR A 98 1.32 -25.91 -18.05
N ALA A 99 2.53 -25.82 -17.51
CA ALA A 99 3.73 -26.46 -18.05
C ALA A 99 3.98 -26.16 -19.54
N ASN A 100 3.54 -24.99 -20.02
CA ASN A 100 3.74 -24.54 -21.39
C ASN A 100 5.20 -24.14 -21.61
N ARG A 101 6.00 -25.12 -22.04
CA ARG A 101 7.43 -24.96 -22.30
C ARG A 101 7.76 -25.34 -23.73
N THR A 102 8.60 -24.54 -24.37
CA THR A 102 9.21 -24.85 -25.67
C THR A 102 10.71 -24.92 -25.48
N ASN A 103 11.33 -26.06 -25.80
CA ASN A 103 12.76 -26.33 -25.55
C ASN A 103 13.20 -26.09 -24.10
N GLY A 104 12.33 -26.38 -23.12
CA GLY A 104 12.62 -26.17 -21.70
C GLY A 104 12.47 -24.72 -21.21
N VAL A 105 12.18 -23.77 -22.10
CA VAL A 105 11.94 -22.36 -21.76
C VAL A 105 10.44 -22.10 -21.66
N VAL A 106 10.02 -21.30 -20.67
CA VAL A 106 8.63 -20.86 -20.51
C VAL A 106 8.21 -20.11 -21.78
N ASN A 107 7.25 -20.65 -22.52
CA ASN A 107 6.74 -20.01 -23.72
C ASN A 107 5.68 -18.99 -23.32
N THR A 108 5.84 -17.73 -23.69
CA THR A 108 4.86 -16.64 -23.45
C THR A 108 4.32 -16.03 -24.75
N ASP A 109 4.57 -16.69 -25.89
CA ASP A 109 4.11 -16.27 -27.22
C ASP A 109 2.67 -16.74 -27.48
N PHE A 110 1.75 -16.20 -26.69
CA PHE A 110 0.31 -16.38 -26.85
C PHE A 110 -0.43 -15.14 -26.33
N GLU A 111 -1.65 -14.94 -26.80
CA GLU A 111 -2.52 -13.86 -26.31
C GLU A 111 -3.23 -14.27 -25.02
N VAL A 112 -3.42 -13.32 -24.11
CA VAL A 112 -4.19 -13.49 -22.88
C VAL A 112 -5.20 -12.37 -22.77
N ARG A 113 -6.38 -12.71 -22.26
CA ARG A 113 -7.30 -11.74 -21.65
C ARG A 113 -7.08 -11.81 -20.14
N LEU A 114 -6.90 -10.66 -19.51
CA LEU A 114 -6.78 -10.58 -18.06
C LEU A 114 -8.16 -10.89 -17.44
N PRO A 115 -8.22 -11.66 -16.34
CA PRO A 115 -9.44 -11.81 -15.56
C PRO A 115 -9.90 -10.46 -14.98
N GLN A 116 -11.18 -10.38 -14.61
CA GLN A 116 -11.75 -9.21 -13.94
C GLN A 116 -10.95 -8.85 -12.68
N GLY A 117 -10.81 -7.55 -12.42
CA GLY A 117 -10.07 -7.00 -11.29
C GLY A 117 -8.57 -6.92 -11.51
N GLN A 118 -8.00 -7.53 -12.55
CA GLN A 118 -6.55 -7.55 -12.76
C GLN A 118 -6.07 -6.38 -13.60
N ALA A 119 -5.43 -5.41 -12.94
CA ALA A 119 -4.84 -4.24 -13.57
C ALA A 119 -5.83 -3.38 -14.38
N ASP A 120 -7.11 -3.36 -13.99
CA ASP A 120 -8.15 -2.56 -14.64
C ASP A 120 -7.91 -1.05 -14.50
N ARG A 121 -7.30 -0.63 -13.39
CA ARG A 121 -6.97 0.77 -13.08
C ARG A 121 -5.47 0.92 -12.84
N ILE A 122 -4.65 0.35 -13.71
CA ILE A 122 -3.20 0.27 -13.51
C ILE A 122 -2.53 1.62 -13.28
N PHE A 123 -1.56 1.67 -12.35
CA PHE A 123 -0.72 2.84 -12.16
C PHE A 123 0.31 2.98 -13.29
N GLY A 124 0.68 4.23 -13.59
CA GLY A 124 1.80 4.58 -14.47
C GLY A 124 3.17 4.42 -13.82
N PHE A 125 3.22 3.95 -12.58
CA PHE A 125 4.44 3.75 -11.79
C PHE A 125 4.52 2.30 -11.32
N GLU A 126 5.73 1.83 -11.07
CA GLU A 126 5.87 0.58 -10.36
C GLU A 126 5.50 0.81 -8.89
N THR A 127 4.51 0.08 -8.38
CA THR A 127 3.96 0.31 -7.04
C THR A 127 3.98 -0.98 -6.24
N ILE A 128 4.24 -0.87 -4.93
CA ILE A 128 4.27 -1.97 -3.99
C ILE A 128 3.42 -1.59 -2.78
N TYR A 129 2.37 -2.36 -2.49
CA TYR A 129 1.63 -2.26 -1.25
C TYR A 129 2.32 -3.09 -0.18
N VAL A 130 2.62 -2.49 0.97
CA VAL A 130 3.27 -3.14 2.11
C VAL A 130 2.30 -3.17 3.28
N PHE A 131 1.96 -4.37 3.73
CA PHE A 131 1.32 -4.59 5.02
C PHE A 131 2.40 -4.64 6.09
N ASP A 132 2.40 -3.64 6.99
CA ASP A 132 3.22 -3.68 8.19
C ASP A 132 2.61 -4.60 9.25
N ALA A 133 3.23 -5.75 9.43
CA ALA A 133 2.85 -6.80 10.36
C ALA A 133 3.69 -6.78 11.65
N THR A 134 4.44 -5.71 11.93
CA THR A 134 5.34 -5.62 13.10
C THR A 134 4.60 -5.75 14.43
N GLU A 135 3.41 -5.16 14.54
CA GLU A 135 2.59 -5.21 15.77
C GLU A 135 1.47 -6.26 15.69
N VAL A 136 1.46 -7.09 14.64
CA VAL A 136 0.43 -8.09 14.44
C VAL A 136 0.72 -9.32 15.30
N GLN A 137 -0.13 -9.55 16.30
CA GLN A 137 -0.04 -10.74 17.15
C GLN A 137 -0.73 -11.97 16.54
N ASP A 138 -1.82 -11.76 15.81
CA ASP A 138 -2.59 -12.81 15.15
C ASP A 138 -2.89 -12.43 13.70
N HIS A 139 -2.16 -13.02 12.76
CA HIS A 139 -2.34 -12.79 11.32
C HIS A 139 -3.68 -13.33 10.78
N LEU A 140 -4.37 -14.17 11.55
CA LEU A 140 -5.66 -14.76 11.20
C LEU A 140 -6.84 -14.05 11.88
N SER A 141 -6.60 -12.96 12.61
CA SER A 141 -7.68 -12.13 13.15
C SER A 141 -8.52 -11.54 12.00
N GLU A 142 -9.80 -11.25 12.27
CA GLU A 142 -10.67 -10.69 11.25
C GLU A 142 -10.15 -9.33 10.74
N ALA A 143 -9.63 -8.47 11.62
CA ALA A 143 -9.05 -7.17 11.24
C ALA A 143 -7.85 -7.32 10.29
N ASN A 144 -6.88 -8.17 10.65
CA ASN A 144 -5.69 -8.38 9.83
C ASN A 144 -6.01 -9.08 8.51
N THR A 145 -7.01 -9.96 8.52
CA THR A 145 -7.54 -10.56 7.30
C THR A 145 -8.18 -9.51 6.42
N GLY A 146 -8.98 -8.60 6.98
CA GLY A 146 -9.57 -7.48 6.25
C GLY A 146 -8.53 -6.56 5.62
N VAL A 147 -7.45 -6.24 6.34
CA VAL A 147 -6.31 -5.46 5.81
C VAL A 147 -5.63 -6.19 4.66
N GLN A 148 -5.34 -7.49 4.81
CA GLN A 148 -4.77 -8.30 3.74
C GLN A 148 -5.70 -8.34 2.51
N GLN A 149 -7.01 -8.48 2.70
CA GLN A 149 -7.98 -8.48 1.61
C GLN A 149 -7.99 -7.15 0.87
N LEU A 150 -8.05 -6.03 1.60
CA LEU A 150 -8.01 -4.69 1.02
C LEU A 150 -6.71 -4.44 0.23
N LEU A 151 -5.55 -4.68 0.85
CA LEU A 151 -4.26 -4.38 0.22
C LEU A 151 -4.01 -5.24 -1.01
N ARG A 152 -4.39 -6.53 -0.95
CA ARG A 152 -4.28 -7.43 -2.10
C ARG A 152 -5.26 -7.07 -3.22
N TYR A 153 -6.49 -6.68 -2.86
CA TYR A 153 -7.45 -6.15 -3.83
C TYR A 153 -6.90 -4.91 -4.54
N LEU A 154 -6.42 -3.90 -3.80
CA LEU A 154 -5.84 -2.69 -4.38
C LEU A 154 -4.61 -3.01 -5.24
N ALA A 155 -3.74 -3.90 -4.77
CA ALA A 155 -2.57 -4.32 -5.52
C ALA A 155 -2.96 -4.99 -6.85
N LEU A 156 -3.95 -5.89 -6.82
CA LEU A 156 -4.48 -6.55 -8.01
C LEU A 156 -5.09 -5.53 -8.99
N LYS A 157 -5.93 -4.62 -8.47
CA LYS A 157 -6.66 -3.61 -9.25
C LYS A 157 -5.73 -2.65 -9.99
N HIS A 158 -4.62 -2.29 -9.34
CA HIS A 158 -3.65 -1.34 -9.85
C HIS A 158 -2.41 -1.96 -10.50
N GLY A 159 -2.37 -3.29 -10.63
CA GLY A 159 -1.22 -3.99 -11.20
C GLY A 159 0.08 -3.78 -10.41
N ALA A 160 -0.04 -3.73 -9.08
CA ALA A 160 1.04 -3.49 -8.13
C ALA A 160 1.48 -4.80 -7.44
N TYR A 161 2.67 -4.77 -6.84
CA TYR A 161 3.15 -5.84 -5.98
C TYR A 161 2.52 -5.72 -4.60
N TYR A 162 2.53 -6.82 -3.84
CA TYR A 162 2.16 -6.82 -2.44
C TYR A 162 3.20 -7.57 -1.61
N GLY A 163 3.49 -7.04 -0.42
CA GLY A 163 4.29 -7.72 0.59
C GLY A 163 3.73 -7.53 2.00
N ALA A 164 3.83 -8.55 2.84
CA ALA A 164 3.64 -8.42 4.28
C ALA A 164 5.00 -8.56 4.97
N LEU A 165 5.38 -7.52 5.72
CA LEU A 165 6.69 -7.41 6.37
C LEU A 165 6.52 -7.18 7.86
N SER A 166 7.40 -7.71 8.71
CA SER A 166 7.50 -7.31 10.12
C SER A 166 8.91 -6.89 10.48
N GLY A 167 9.04 -6.04 11.51
CA GLY A 167 10.31 -5.67 12.10
C GLY A 167 10.58 -4.16 12.01
N LYS A 168 11.84 -3.75 11.92
CA LYS A 168 12.26 -2.36 11.82
C LYS A 168 12.07 -1.82 10.41
N LEU A 169 10.83 -1.52 10.04
CA LEU A 169 10.54 -0.89 8.74
C LEU A 169 11.14 0.53 8.60
N GLU A 170 11.65 1.13 9.68
CA GLU A 170 12.48 2.33 9.64
C GLU A 170 13.75 2.14 8.78
N GLU A 171 14.21 0.90 8.57
CA GLU A 171 15.34 0.59 7.68
C GLU A 171 15.07 0.89 6.20
N PHE A 172 13.80 1.16 5.79
CA PHE A 172 13.50 1.75 4.48
C PHE A 172 14.13 3.15 4.30
N GLU A 173 14.61 3.76 5.37
CA GLU A 173 15.33 5.04 5.33
C GLU A 173 16.72 4.92 4.72
N ASP A 174 17.39 3.77 4.89
CA ASP A 174 18.70 3.51 4.31
C ASP A 174 18.57 3.15 2.82
N PRO A 175 19.22 3.89 1.89
CA PRO A 175 19.09 3.64 0.45
C PRO A 175 19.44 2.22 0.02
N SER A 176 20.53 1.64 0.56
CA SER A 176 20.99 0.30 0.18
C SER A 176 20.00 -0.77 0.64
N THR A 177 19.52 -0.65 1.87
CA THR A 177 18.52 -1.55 2.44
C THR A 177 17.17 -1.42 1.72
N CYS A 178 16.72 -0.19 1.45
CA CYS A 178 15.51 0.08 0.68
C CYS A 178 15.56 -0.55 -0.73
N GLN A 179 16.67 -0.41 -1.45
CA GLN A 179 16.83 -1.04 -2.77
C GLN A 179 16.75 -2.56 -2.70
N LEU A 180 17.41 -3.16 -1.71
CA LEU A 180 17.40 -4.60 -1.50
C LEU A 180 15.98 -5.10 -1.19
N LEU A 181 15.25 -4.42 -0.30
CA LEU A 181 13.88 -4.73 0.07
C LEU A 181 12.93 -4.63 -1.14
N VAL A 182 13.02 -3.55 -1.91
CA VAL A 182 12.25 -3.37 -3.14
C VAL A 182 12.53 -4.51 -4.14
N SER A 183 13.80 -4.87 -4.33
CA SER A 183 14.17 -6.00 -5.19
C SER A 183 13.61 -7.34 -4.69
N SER A 184 13.63 -7.56 -3.37
CA SER A 184 13.10 -8.75 -2.70
C SER A 184 11.58 -8.87 -2.91
N LEU A 185 10.84 -7.80 -2.66
CA LEU A 185 9.39 -7.72 -2.84
C LEU A 185 8.95 -7.98 -4.29
N LYS A 186 9.81 -7.68 -5.26
CA LYS A 186 9.58 -7.96 -6.68
C LYS A 186 9.95 -9.39 -7.11
N GLY A 187 10.56 -10.18 -6.23
CA GLY A 187 10.98 -11.55 -6.51
C GLY A 187 12.33 -11.64 -7.21
N GLY A 188 13.16 -10.60 -7.07
CA GLY A 188 14.50 -10.54 -7.67
C GLY A 188 15.55 -11.40 -6.96
N LEU A 189 15.31 -11.79 -5.71
CA LEU A 189 16.22 -12.65 -4.93
C LEU A 189 15.75 -14.12 -4.99
N LYS A 190 16.62 -15.01 -5.48
CA LYS A 190 16.33 -16.45 -5.61
C LYS A 190 16.40 -17.18 -4.26
N GLU A 191 15.69 -18.31 -4.18
CA GLU A 191 15.52 -19.20 -3.02
C GLU A 191 16.80 -19.40 -2.19
N GLY A 192 16.67 -19.05 -0.91
CA GLY A 192 17.64 -19.13 0.19
C GLY A 192 17.09 -18.29 1.35
N GLU A 193 17.40 -18.64 2.61
CA GLU A 193 17.04 -17.79 3.76
C GLU A 193 17.56 -16.37 3.50
N GLN A 194 16.63 -15.43 3.32
CA GLN A 194 16.93 -14.05 2.99
C GLN A 194 17.41 -13.37 4.27
N HIS A 195 18.72 -13.17 4.37
CA HIS A 195 19.27 -12.23 5.33
C HIS A 195 19.55 -10.93 4.61
N ILE A 196 18.94 -9.85 5.11
CA ILE A 196 19.37 -8.49 4.76
C ILE A 196 20.75 -8.31 5.39
N PHE A 197 21.67 -7.65 4.70
CA PHE A 197 23.01 -7.36 5.24
C PHE A 197 23.14 -5.86 5.44
N SER A 198 23.78 -5.44 6.52
CA SER A 198 24.09 -4.03 6.75
C SER A 198 25.14 -3.57 5.73
N PRO A 199 25.34 -2.25 5.55
CA PRO A 199 26.44 -1.73 4.73
C PRO A 199 27.83 -2.25 5.11
N ASN A 200 27.99 -2.77 6.34
CA ASN A 200 29.23 -3.33 6.87
C ASN A 200 29.38 -4.85 6.64
N GLY A 201 28.42 -5.49 5.96
CA GLY A 201 28.45 -6.93 5.67
C GLY A 201 28.05 -7.82 6.84
N GLU A 202 27.51 -7.25 7.92
CA GLU A 202 26.95 -8.03 9.02
C GLU A 202 25.58 -8.58 8.60
N GLN A 203 25.35 -9.86 8.88
CA GLN A 203 24.05 -10.48 8.71
C GLN A 203 23.06 -9.75 9.62
N VAL A 204 22.09 -9.05 9.02
CA VAL A 204 20.99 -8.43 9.74
C VAL A 204 20.00 -9.54 10.05
N SER A 205 20.31 -10.33 11.07
CA SER A 205 19.45 -11.44 11.53
C SER A 205 18.17 -10.96 12.22
N ASP A 206 18.05 -9.66 12.50
CA ASP A 206 17.10 -9.15 13.51
C ASP A 206 16.13 -8.05 13.01
N ASN A 207 16.17 -7.62 11.73
CA ASN A 207 15.47 -6.36 11.38
C ASN A 207 14.21 -6.48 10.53
N ILE A 208 14.10 -7.28 9.46
CA ILE A 208 12.86 -7.34 8.65
C ILE A 208 12.59 -8.75 8.14
N ASP A 209 11.42 -9.29 8.48
CA ASP A 209 10.92 -10.58 7.99
C ASP A 209 9.88 -10.39 6.89
N LEU A 210 10.00 -11.14 5.81
CA LEU A 210 9.03 -11.21 4.72
C LEU A 210 8.08 -12.40 4.92
N HIS A 211 6.85 -12.11 5.36
CA HIS A 211 5.83 -13.12 5.63
C HIS A 211 5.07 -13.57 4.38
N GLN A 212 4.77 -12.62 3.51
CA GLN A 212 4.04 -12.86 2.28
C GLN A 212 4.60 -11.98 1.18
N GLN A 213 4.67 -12.54 -0.02
CA GLN A 213 5.06 -11.82 -1.22
C GLN A 213 4.17 -12.25 -2.37
N LEU A 214 3.55 -11.29 -3.05
CA LEU A 214 2.72 -11.54 -4.21
C LEU A 214 3.28 -10.80 -5.42
N ALA A 215 3.68 -11.59 -6.42
CA ALA A 215 4.14 -11.09 -7.70
C ALA A 215 2.99 -10.66 -8.61
N LEU A 216 3.29 -9.80 -9.59
CA LEU A 216 2.33 -9.34 -10.59
C LEU A 216 1.70 -10.51 -11.35
N GLY A 217 0.37 -10.49 -11.53
CA GLY A 217 -0.34 -11.51 -12.27
C GLY A 217 -0.49 -12.86 -11.55
N TRP A 218 -0.03 -12.98 -10.29
CA TRP A 218 -0.25 -14.20 -9.50
C TRP A 218 -1.60 -14.21 -8.79
N ASP A 219 -2.04 -13.07 -8.26
CA ASP A 219 -3.25 -13.00 -7.44
C ASP A 219 -4.55 -13.05 -8.27
N SER A 220 -5.70 -13.21 -7.61
CA SER A 220 -7.04 -13.12 -8.19
C SER A 220 -8.09 -12.88 -7.11
N TRP A 221 -9.28 -12.40 -7.49
CA TRP A 221 -10.40 -12.21 -6.55
C TRP A 221 -10.69 -13.46 -5.70
N THR A 222 -10.72 -14.64 -6.32
CA THR A 222 -10.91 -15.90 -5.59
C THR A 222 -9.83 -16.13 -4.52
N LYS A 223 -8.56 -15.83 -4.82
CA LYS A 223 -7.47 -15.99 -3.84
C LYS A 223 -7.56 -14.95 -2.72
N VAL A 224 -8.00 -13.73 -3.02
CA VAL A 224 -8.28 -12.70 -2.01
C VAL A 224 -9.43 -13.13 -1.09
N GLN A 225 -10.51 -13.69 -1.64
CA GLN A 225 -11.65 -14.21 -0.87
C GLN A 225 -11.29 -15.42 0.00
N MET A 226 -10.39 -16.28 -0.48
CA MET A 226 -9.99 -17.49 0.23
C MET A 226 -9.37 -17.21 1.62
N ILE A 227 -8.71 -16.06 1.81
CA ILE A 227 -8.13 -15.70 3.13
C ILE A 227 -9.24 -15.60 4.19
N ALA A 228 -10.36 -14.95 3.86
CA ALA A 228 -11.50 -14.84 4.77
C ALA A 228 -12.17 -16.20 4.99
N ARG A 229 -12.16 -17.11 4.00
CA ARG A 229 -12.74 -18.46 4.15
C ARG A 229 -11.91 -19.37 5.05
N SER A 230 -10.65 -19.04 5.30
CA SER A 230 -9.73 -19.87 6.09
C SER A 230 -9.69 -19.55 7.59
N ILE A 231 -10.44 -18.57 8.05
CA ILE A 231 -10.45 -18.15 9.47
C ILE A 231 -11.82 -18.40 10.12
N ALA A 232 -11.81 -18.55 11.45
CA ALA A 232 -13.03 -18.50 12.23
C ALA A 232 -13.57 -17.05 12.26
N LYS A 233 -14.88 -16.87 12.11
CA LYS A 233 -15.51 -15.54 12.04
C LYS A 233 -16.47 -15.33 13.20
N ARG A 234 -16.39 -14.16 13.82
CA ARG A 234 -17.47 -13.64 14.66
C ARG A 234 -18.60 -13.06 13.80
N GLU A 235 -19.81 -13.07 14.35
CA GLU A 235 -20.93 -12.37 13.72
C GLU A 235 -20.64 -10.86 13.62
N GLY A 236 -20.97 -10.26 12.48
CA GLY A 236 -20.89 -8.82 12.26
C GLY A 236 -19.63 -8.29 11.57
N TRP A 237 -18.62 -9.13 11.30
CA TRP A 237 -17.45 -8.71 10.50
C TRP A 237 -17.71 -8.86 9.00
N ASP A 238 -17.52 -7.78 8.23
CA ASP A 238 -17.87 -7.71 6.81
C ASP A 238 -16.70 -8.13 5.90
N LEU A 239 -16.14 -9.31 6.15
CA LEU A 239 -15.10 -9.89 5.29
C LEU A 239 -15.66 -10.30 3.93
N ILE A 240 -14.82 -10.18 2.89
CA ILE A 240 -15.20 -10.51 1.51
C ILE A 240 -14.95 -12.01 1.28
N ASP A 241 -15.94 -12.83 1.56
CA ASP A 241 -15.88 -14.29 1.43
C ASP A 241 -16.73 -14.86 0.30
N GLU A 242 -17.47 -14.01 -0.40
CA GLU A 242 -18.38 -14.36 -1.47
C GLU A 242 -18.10 -13.52 -2.72
N GLU A 243 -18.48 -14.05 -3.89
CA GLU A 243 -18.31 -13.37 -5.17
C GLU A 243 -19.13 -12.09 -5.25
N VAL A 244 -20.41 -12.15 -4.83
CA VAL A 244 -21.31 -11.00 -4.80
C VAL A 244 -20.76 -9.84 -3.95
N LYS A 245 -20.12 -10.16 -2.81
CA LYS A 245 -19.48 -9.13 -1.96
C LYS A 245 -18.27 -8.50 -2.63
N MET A 246 -17.55 -9.25 -3.47
CA MET A 246 -16.42 -8.72 -4.23
C MET A 246 -16.91 -7.83 -5.36
N ASP A 247 -17.98 -8.23 -6.07
CA ASP A 247 -18.61 -7.38 -7.09
C ASP A 247 -19.11 -6.06 -6.49
N GLU A 248 -19.81 -6.11 -5.34
CA GLU A 248 -20.23 -4.90 -4.61
C GLU A 248 -19.03 -4.03 -4.24
N PHE A 249 -17.96 -4.65 -3.70
CA PHE A 249 -16.76 -3.92 -3.29
C PHE A 249 -16.05 -3.25 -4.48
N GLU A 250 -16.03 -3.92 -5.62
CA GLU A 250 -15.51 -3.42 -6.89
C GLU A 250 -16.32 -2.24 -7.42
N ASP A 251 -17.66 -2.35 -7.48
CA ASP A 251 -18.53 -1.27 -7.92
C ASP A 251 -18.36 -0.02 -7.05
N LEU A 252 -18.28 -0.20 -5.72
CA LEU A 252 -18.00 0.88 -4.78
C LEU A 252 -16.63 1.51 -5.03
N TYR A 253 -15.61 0.70 -5.33
CA TYR A 253 -14.27 1.19 -5.59
C TYR A 253 -14.18 2.01 -6.89
N GLU A 254 -14.85 1.55 -7.95
CA GLU A 254 -14.94 2.29 -9.20
C GLU A 254 -15.60 3.65 -8.97
N ALA A 255 -16.70 3.70 -8.22
CA ALA A 255 -17.33 4.95 -7.82
C ALA A 255 -16.39 5.86 -7.00
N TYR A 256 -15.59 5.29 -6.08
CA TYR A 256 -14.59 6.03 -5.30
C TYR A 256 -13.54 6.72 -6.18
N ILE A 257 -12.98 5.98 -7.15
CA ILE A 257 -12.00 6.51 -8.10
C ILE A 257 -12.61 7.57 -9.01
N GLU A 258 -13.88 7.43 -9.38
CA GLU A 258 -14.63 8.41 -10.17
C GLU A 258 -15.09 9.64 -9.38
N GLY A 259 -14.92 9.65 -8.06
CA GLY A 259 -15.11 10.83 -7.21
C GLY A 259 -16.29 10.77 -6.24
N ASN A 260 -16.89 9.60 -6.02
CA ASN A 260 -17.94 9.37 -5.01
C ASN A 260 -17.41 8.51 -3.84
N PRO A 261 -16.85 9.11 -2.78
CA PRO A 261 -15.99 8.36 -1.86
C PRO A 261 -16.70 7.67 -0.69
N ASP A 262 -17.87 8.15 -0.28
CA ASP A 262 -18.40 7.87 1.07
C ASP A 262 -18.71 6.38 1.30
N GLU A 263 -19.31 5.72 0.31
CA GLU A 263 -19.75 4.33 0.44
C GLU A 263 -18.57 3.35 0.47
N PHE A 264 -17.60 3.52 -0.43
CA PHE A 264 -16.39 2.69 -0.44
C PHE A 264 -15.58 2.86 0.83
N VAL A 265 -15.34 4.10 1.27
CA VAL A 265 -14.58 4.37 2.50
C VAL A 265 -15.27 3.74 3.70
N SER A 266 -16.60 3.83 3.79
CA SER A 266 -17.39 3.17 4.83
C SER A 266 -17.25 1.64 4.81
N LYS A 267 -17.34 1.03 3.62
CA LYS A 267 -17.16 -0.42 3.44
C LYS A 267 -15.74 -0.87 3.79
N ALA A 268 -14.72 -0.13 3.34
CA ALA A 268 -13.32 -0.41 3.64
C ALA A 268 -13.01 -0.28 5.15
N LYS A 269 -13.60 0.70 5.85
CA LYS A 269 -13.47 0.83 7.31
C LYS A 269 -14.02 -0.40 8.04
N LYS A 270 -15.21 -0.86 7.66
CA LYS A 270 -15.81 -2.09 8.22
C LYS A 270 -14.96 -3.33 7.93
N LEU A 271 -14.45 -3.45 6.70
CA LEU A 271 -13.61 -4.56 6.28
C LEU A 271 -12.37 -4.70 7.18
N VAL A 272 -11.64 -3.61 7.40
CA VAL A 272 -10.38 -3.62 8.17
C VAL A 272 -10.57 -3.43 9.68
N GLY A 273 -11.81 -3.28 10.16
CA GLY A 273 -12.08 -2.97 11.57
C GLY A 273 -11.56 -1.61 12.02
N PHE A 274 -11.57 -0.62 11.12
CA PHE A 274 -11.13 0.73 11.45
C PHE A 274 -12.14 1.42 12.36
N GLU A 275 -11.72 1.77 13.57
CA GLU A 275 -12.48 2.62 14.50
C GLU A 275 -11.98 4.06 14.41
N GLU A 276 -12.87 5.02 14.11
CA GLU A 276 -12.51 6.44 14.17
C GLU A 276 -12.25 6.85 15.62
N GLU A 277 -11.17 7.60 15.87
CA GLU A 277 -10.99 8.25 17.17
C GLU A 277 -12.21 9.11 17.47
N PRO A 278 -12.82 9.00 18.66
CA PRO A 278 -13.96 9.84 19.02
C PRO A 278 -13.54 11.32 18.89
N PRO A 279 -14.44 12.19 18.39
CA PRO A 279 -14.11 13.59 18.20
C PRO A 279 -13.58 14.15 19.52
N LYS A 280 -12.35 14.68 19.49
CA LYS A 280 -11.77 15.34 20.66
C LYS A 280 -12.78 16.41 21.09
N PRO A 281 -13.15 16.47 22.39
CA PRO A 281 -14.11 17.45 22.86
C PRO A 281 -13.68 18.83 22.36
N GLU A 282 -14.62 19.58 21.79
CA GLU A 282 -14.36 20.93 21.31
C GLU A 282 -13.62 21.67 22.43
N ARG A 283 -12.40 22.15 22.13
CA ARG A 283 -11.69 23.00 23.08
C ARG A 283 -12.65 24.16 23.37
N PRO A 284 -12.95 24.46 24.65
CA PRO A 284 -13.79 25.59 24.95
C PRO A 284 -13.24 26.81 24.22
N PRO A 285 -14.10 27.64 23.61
CA PRO A 285 -13.64 28.81 22.89
C PRO A 285 -12.68 29.59 23.81
N PRO A 286 -11.56 30.10 23.27
CA PRO A 286 -10.62 30.87 24.08
C PRO A 286 -11.41 31.97 24.80
N LEU A 287 -11.21 32.06 26.12
CA LEU A 287 -11.82 33.10 26.94
C LEU A 287 -11.59 34.44 26.25
N THR A 288 -12.65 35.20 26.01
CA THR A 288 -12.49 36.57 25.54
C THR A 288 -11.76 37.37 26.62
N TYR A 289 -11.11 38.46 26.21
CA TYR A 289 -10.41 39.32 27.16
C TYR A 289 -11.33 39.79 28.30
N ASP A 290 -12.60 40.06 27.98
CA ASP A 290 -13.62 40.47 28.95
C ASP A 290 -14.00 39.33 29.90
N ASP A 291 -14.06 38.09 29.42
CA ASP A 291 -14.31 36.91 30.27
C ASP A 291 -13.12 36.62 31.20
N ALA A 292 -11.90 36.81 30.70
CA ALA A 292 -10.68 36.69 31.50
C ALA A 292 -10.62 37.77 32.59
N ILE A 293 -10.98 39.02 32.28
CA ILE A 293 -11.06 40.10 33.28
C ILE A 293 -12.14 39.82 34.32
N LYS A 294 -13.35 39.40 33.93
CA LYS A 294 -14.42 39.05 34.89
C LYS A 294 -14.02 37.92 35.82
N GLN A 295 -13.32 36.91 35.32
CA GLN A 295 -12.80 35.84 36.16
C GLN A 295 -11.72 36.33 37.13
N LEU A 296 -10.80 37.18 36.68
CA LEU A 296 -9.79 37.80 37.54
C LEU A 296 -10.43 38.69 38.63
N GLU A 297 -11.42 39.50 38.28
CA GLU A 297 -12.16 40.34 39.23
C GLU A 297 -12.95 39.52 40.26
N ALA A 298 -13.51 38.37 39.86
CA ALA A 298 -14.22 37.47 40.76
C ALA A 298 -13.27 36.78 41.75
N VAL A 299 -12.03 36.50 41.33
CA VAL A 299 -10.98 35.96 42.21
C VAL A 299 -10.45 37.03 43.17
N LEU A 300 -10.35 38.28 42.73
CA LEU A 300 -9.88 39.40 43.56
C LEU A 300 -10.92 39.93 44.56
N LYS A 301 -12.19 39.53 44.43
CA LYS A 301 -13.29 39.87 45.36
C LYS A 301 -13.54 38.82 46.45
N LYS A 302 -12.75 37.75 46.49
CA LYS A 302 -12.65 36.83 47.63
C LYS A 302 -11.49 37.21 48.53
#